data_AF-A0A7S2MGV0-F1
#
_entry.id   AF-A0A7S2MGV0-F1
#
_cell.length_a   1.000
_cell.length_b   1.000
_cell.length_c   1.000
_cell.angle_alpha   90.00
_cell.angle_beta   90.00
_cell.angle_gamma   90.00
#
_symmetry.space_group_name_H-M   'P 1'
#
loop_
_entity.id
_entity.type
_entity.pdbx_description
1 polymer ?
#
loop_
_entity_poly.entity_id
_entity_poly.type
_entity_poly.pdbx_seq_one_letter_code
_entity_poly.pdbx_strand_id
1 'polypeptide(L)'
;RRVSAMPRDLMEGLLEARTRIPPEPQKKPPAFFEMRPSGHVLPHNVDNDAAIEFYQDALQELIENLGITHPGVPGIAVGLAVLYDVKAAMEKQSQYYGMAIEALDLAQTSLMQMMGPAMASVHPAFQDCERRKAKLQRKTARRQAKGQ
;
A
#
# COMPACT_ATOMS: atom_id res chain seq x y z
N ARG A 1 27.27 -57.03 37.51
CA ARG A 1 27.40 -55.59 37.84
C ARG A 1 26.18 -54.88 37.26
N ARG A 2 25.18 -54.53 38.09
CA ARG A 2 24.01 -53.78 37.64
C ARG A 2 24.42 -52.32 37.50
N VAL A 3 24.29 -51.75 36.31
CA VAL A 3 24.46 -50.32 36.08
C VAL A 3 23.26 -49.64 36.74
N SER A 4 23.47 -48.93 37.84
CA SER A 4 22.41 -48.15 38.47
C SER A 4 22.04 -46.99 37.55
N ALA A 5 20.82 -47.01 37.02
CA ALA A 5 20.27 -45.87 36.31
C ALA A 5 20.23 -44.66 37.25
N MET A 6 20.66 -43.49 36.76
CA MET A 6 20.65 -42.25 37.52
C MET A 6 19.22 -41.91 37.99
N PRO A 7 19.02 -41.42 39.21
CA PRO A 7 17.70 -41.01 39.70
C PRO A 7 17.15 -39.85 38.86
N ARG A 8 15.84 -39.88 38.56
CA ARG A 8 15.16 -38.94 37.64
C ARG A 8 15.31 -37.48 38.05
N ASP A 9 15.43 -37.21 39.35
CA ASP A 9 15.56 -35.85 39.91
C ASP A 9 16.83 -35.13 39.44
N LEU A 10 17.92 -35.86 39.13
CA LEU A 10 19.14 -35.29 38.55
C LEU A 10 19.00 -34.92 37.06
N MET A 11 18.01 -35.50 36.37
CA MET A 11 17.75 -35.22 34.95
C MET A 11 16.84 -34.00 34.78
N GLU A 12 15.98 -33.68 35.75
CA GLU A 12 15.04 -32.56 35.67
C GLU A 12 15.75 -31.21 35.60
N GLY A 13 16.79 -30.98 36.41
CA GLY A 13 17.59 -29.75 36.36
C GLY A 13 18.44 -29.59 35.08
N LEU A 14 18.86 -30.69 34.46
CA LEU A 14 19.62 -30.70 33.20
C LEU A 14 18.73 -30.46 31.97
N LEU A 15 17.46 -30.85 32.03
CA LEU A 15 16.48 -30.71 30.95
C LEU A 15 15.73 -29.37 31.02
N GLU A 16 15.40 -28.85 32.21
CA GLU A 16 14.74 -27.55 32.39
C GLU A 16 15.66 -26.35 32.08
N ALA A 17 16.97 -26.50 32.26
CA ALA A 17 17.93 -25.46 31.90
C ALA A 17 18.01 -25.22 30.38
N ARG A 18 17.59 -26.18 29.55
CA ARG A 18 17.61 -26.08 28.08
C ARG A 18 16.39 -25.38 27.49
N THR A 19 15.28 -25.26 28.22
CA THR A 19 14.02 -24.68 27.70
C THR A 19 13.80 -23.23 28.08
N ARG A 20 14.64 -22.65 28.94
CA ARG A 20 14.68 -21.20 29.16
C ARG A 20 15.48 -20.54 28.04
N ILE A 21 14.91 -20.57 26.83
CA ILE A 21 15.34 -19.65 25.77
C ILE A 21 15.13 -18.25 26.37
N PRO A 22 16.20 -17.46 26.58
CA PRO A 22 16.04 -16.08 27.03
C PRO A 22 15.04 -15.42 26.09
N PRO A 23 14.07 -14.64 26.58
CA PRO A 23 13.19 -13.91 25.67
C PRO A 23 14.08 -13.17 24.69
N GLU A 24 13.92 -13.45 23.39
CA GLU A 24 14.78 -12.86 22.38
C GLU A 24 14.83 -11.35 22.64
N PRO A 25 16.02 -10.73 22.66
CA PRO A 25 16.11 -9.29 22.82
C PRO A 25 15.20 -8.68 21.77
N GLN A 26 14.17 -7.94 22.20
CA GLN A 26 13.22 -7.32 21.30
C GLN A 26 14.04 -6.55 20.27
N LYS A 27 14.08 -7.05 19.03
CA LYS A 27 14.83 -6.42 17.95
C LYS A 27 14.13 -5.09 17.68
N LYS A 28 14.64 -4.03 18.33
CA LYS A 28 14.22 -2.67 18.02
C LYS A 28 14.43 -2.51 16.51
N PRO A 29 13.42 -2.04 15.77
CA PRO A 29 13.62 -1.82 14.36
C PRO A 29 14.79 -0.84 14.17
N PRO A 30 15.52 -0.94 13.06
CA PRO A 30 16.61 -0.03 12.77
C PRO A 30 16.12 1.42 12.86
N ALA A 31 17.00 2.36 13.22
CA ALA A 31 16.69 3.77 13.49
C ALA A 31 16.04 4.55 12.33
N PHE A 32 15.81 3.91 11.19
CA PHE A 32 15.06 4.45 10.06
C PHE A 32 13.61 3.97 10.05
N PHE A 33 13.16 3.15 11.00
CA PHE A 33 11.82 2.56 11.00
C PHE A 33 11.10 2.82 12.32
N GLU A 34 9.84 3.27 12.23
CA GLU A 34 8.95 3.42 13.37
C GLU A 34 7.97 2.26 13.48
N MET A 35 7.67 1.88 14.73
CA MET A 35 6.55 1.02 15.06
C MET A 35 5.32 1.90 15.22
N ARG A 36 4.38 1.86 14.27
CA ARG A 36 3.07 2.50 14.49
C ARG A 36 2.24 1.68 15.48
N PRO A 37 1.20 2.26 16.14
CA PRO A 37 0.29 1.53 17.02
C PRO A 37 -0.37 0.29 16.39
N SER A 38 -0.37 0.22 15.06
CA SER A 38 -0.84 -0.90 14.24
C SER A 38 0.11 -2.10 14.16
N GLY A 39 1.31 -2.03 14.77
CA GLY A 39 2.30 -3.11 14.79
C GLY A 39 3.15 -3.25 13.53
N HIS A 40 3.04 -2.31 12.58
CA HIS A 40 3.83 -2.30 11.34
C HIS A 40 5.12 -1.50 11.52
N VAL A 41 6.23 -2.07 11.04
CA VAL A 41 7.56 -1.46 10.96
C VAL A 41 7.65 -0.74 9.62
N LEU A 42 7.52 0.58 9.62
CA LEU A 42 7.59 1.40 8.39
C LEU A 42 8.79 2.35 8.46
N PRO A 43 9.44 2.65 7.32
CA PRO A 43 10.47 3.66 7.30
C PRO A 43 9.92 4.98 7.88
N HIS A 44 10.75 5.77 8.55
CA HIS A 44 10.41 7.10 9.02
C HIS A 44 9.88 7.93 7.86
N ASN A 45 8.78 8.65 8.11
CA ASN A 45 8.20 9.61 7.17
C ASN A 45 7.68 9.02 5.85
N VAL A 46 7.26 7.74 5.81
CA VAL A 46 6.39 7.27 4.70
C VAL A 46 4.97 7.80 4.93
N ASP A 47 4.84 9.12 5.03
CA ASP A 47 3.56 9.79 4.85
C ASP A 47 3.56 10.33 3.43
N ASN A 48 2.67 9.78 2.61
CA ASN A 48 2.55 10.20 1.22
C ASN A 48 1.68 11.46 1.10
N ASP A 49 1.30 12.07 2.21
CA ASP A 49 0.35 13.19 2.27
C ASP A 49 0.89 14.42 1.55
N ALA A 50 2.14 14.79 1.81
CA ALA A 50 2.81 15.87 1.07
C ALA A 50 2.92 15.57 -0.43
N ALA A 51 3.10 14.29 -0.81
CA ALA A 51 3.13 13.90 -2.22
C ALA A 51 1.74 13.97 -2.85
N ILE A 52 0.68 13.58 -2.12
CA ILE A 52 -0.70 13.67 -2.58
C ILE A 52 -1.07 15.14 -2.79
N GLU A 53 -0.78 16.02 -1.84
CA GLU A 53 -1.00 17.47 -1.94
C GLU A 53 -0.28 18.04 -3.16
N PHE A 54 1.02 17.78 -3.31
CA PHE A 54 1.78 18.25 -4.47
C PHE A 54 1.19 17.77 -5.81
N TYR A 55 0.78 16.50 -5.90
CA TYR A 55 0.17 15.99 -7.13
C TYR A 55 -1.23 16.55 -7.38
N GLN A 56 -2.01 16.85 -6.34
CA GLN A 56 -3.31 17.52 -6.47
C GLN A 56 -3.14 18.95 -6.97
N ASP A 57 -2.26 19.72 -6.34
CA ASP A 57 -1.98 21.11 -6.71
C ASP A 57 -1.43 21.18 -8.14
N ALA A 58 -0.44 20.35 -8.47
CA ALA A 58 0.11 20.29 -9.82
C ALA A 58 -0.94 19.89 -10.87
N LEU A 59 -1.84 18.97 -10.54
CA LEU A 59 -2.91 18.56 -11.44
C LEU A 59 -3.94 19.68 -11.63
N GLN A 60 -4.28 20.39 -10.56
CA GLN A 60 -5.20 21.53 -10.60
C GLN A 60 -4.62 22.68 -11.44
N GLU A 61 -3.39 23.12 -11.15
CA GLU A 61 -2.71 24.16 -11.92
C GLU A 61 -2.57 23.79 -13.40
N LEU A 62 -2.28 22.52 -13.69
CA LEU A 62 -2.16 22.03 -15.06
C LEU A 62 -3.49 22.10 -15.80
N ILE A 63 -4.58 21.69 -15.15
CA ILE A 63 -5.93 21.74 -15.74
C ILE A 63 -6.40 23.19 -15.92
N GLU A 64 -6.15 24.07 -14.96
CA GLU A 64 -6.56 25.48 -15.02
C GLU A 64 -5.82 26.25 -16.12
N ASN A 65 -4.52 26.00 -16.30
CA ASN A 65 -3.71 26.74 -17.25
C ASN A 65 -3.73 26.16 -18.68
N LEU A 66 -3.76 24.83 -18.81
CA LEU A 66 -3.56 24.12 -20.08
C LEU A 66 -4.76 23.26 -20.49
N GLY A 67 -5.72 23.04 -19.58
CA GLY A 67 -6.89 22.21 -19.80
C GLY A 67 -6.65 20.71 -19.62
N ILE A 68 -7.75 19.95 -19.60
CA ILE A 68 -7.74 18.48 -19.45
C ILE A 68 -7.06 17.76 -20.63
N THR A 69 -6.94 18.42 -21.79
CA THR A 69 -6.31 17.87 -22.99
C THR A 69 -4.77 17.89 -22.94
N HIS A 70 -4.17 18.42 -21.88
CA HIS A 70 -2.72 18.44 -21.76
C HIS A 70 -2.15 17.02 -21.52
N PRO A 71 -1.11 16.58 -22.27
CA PRO A 71 -0.58 15.22 -22.19
C PRO A 71 0.03 14.84 -20.83
N GLY A 72 0.31 15.82 -19.98
CA GLY A 72 0.76 15.60 -18.60
C GLY A 72 -0.35 15.16 -17.64
N VAL A 73 -1.62 15.50 -17.92
CA VAL A 73 -2.75 15.23 -17.00
C VAL A 73 -2.90 13.73 -16.71
N PRO A 74 -2.91 12.82 -17.70
CA PRO A 74 -3.02 11.38 -17.42
C PRO A 74 -1.86 10.85 -16.58
N GLY A 75 -0.65 11.36 -16.80
CA GLY A 75 0.54 10.95 -16.05
C GLY A 75 0.44 11.30 -14.57
N ILE A 76 0.08 12.55 -14.27
CA ILE A 76 -0.09 13.02 -12.89
C ILE A 76 -1.26 12.30 -12.21
N ALA A 77 -2.39 12.16 -12.90
CA ALA A 77 -3.57 11.49 -12.38
C ALA A 77 -3.32 9.99 -12.05
N VAL A 78 -2.59 9.27 -12.90
CA VAL A 78 -2.16 7.89 -12.62
C VAL A 78 -1.19 7.83 -11.43
N GLY A 79 -0.28 8.79 -11.31
CA GLY A 79 0.60 8.92 -10.15
C GLY A 79 -0.18 9.11 -8.84
N LEU A 80 -1.17 9.99 -8.87
CA LEU A 80 -2.07 10.28 -7.76
C LEU A 80 -2.88 9.03 -7.35
N ALA A 81 -3.38 8.25 -8.32
CA ALA A 81 -4.02 6.96 -8.06
C ALA A 81 -3.08 5.93 -7.39
N VAL A 82 -1.77 5.97 -7.68
CA VAL A 82 -0.78 5.12 -7.01
C VAL A 82 -0.66 5.53 -5.54
N LEU A 83 -0.50 6.83 -5.28
CA LEU A 83 -0.32 7.35 -3.92
C LEU A 83 -1.53 7.00 -3.04
N TYR A 84 -2.75 7.10 -3.57
CA TYR A 84 -3.94 6.67 -2.85
C TYR A 84 -4.05 5.15 -2.63
N ASP A 85 -3.62 4.30 -3.58
CA ASP A 85 -3.57 2.85 -3.35
C ASP A 85 -2.60 2.51 -2.20
N VAL A 86 -1.47 3.22 -2.13
CA VAL A 86 -0.51 3.07 -1.02
C VAL A 86 -1.10 3.56 0.29
N LYS A 87 -1.72 4.75 0.31
CA LYS A 87 -2.37 5.31 1.52
C LYS A 87 -3.48 4.39 2.04
N ALA A 88 -4.33 3.87 1.15
CA ALA A 88 -5.35 2.88 1.46
C ALA A 88 -4.78 1.59 2.07
N ALA A 89 -3.60 1.15 1.60
CA ALA A 89 -2.94 -0.03 2.15
C ALA A 89 -2.42 0.22 3.58
N MET A 90 -1.87 1.41 3.84
CA MET A 90 -1.29 1.81 5.11
C MET A 90 -2.35 2.08 6.19
N GLU A 91 -3.35 2.91 5.87
CA GLU A 91 -4.41 3.30 6.81
C GLU A 91 -5.56 2.29 6.91
N LYS A 92 -5.56 1.32 6.00
CA LYS A 92 -6.57 0.27 5.88
C LYS A 92 -8.01 0.76 5.59
N GLN A 93 -8.20 2.03 5.26
CA GLN A 93 -9.49 2.60 4.89
C GLN A 93 -9.83 2.36 3.41
N SER A 94 -11.09 2.05 3.09
CA SER A 94 -11.49 1.85 1.68
C SER A 94 -11.83 3.14 0.94
N GLN A 95 -11.97 4.28 1.63
CA GLN A 95 -12.27 5.57 1.02
C GLN A 95 -11.18 5.97 0.00
N TYR A 96 -9.92 5.78 0.35
CA TYR A 96 -8.78 6.08 -0.53
C TYR A 96 -8.78 5.25 -1.83
N TYR A 97 -9.33 4.04 -1.84
CA TYR A 97 -9.50 3.33 -3.11
C TYR A 97 -10.54 3.97 -4.02
N GLY A 98 -11.56 4.63 -3.48
CA GLY A 98 -12.52 5.42 -4.25
C GLY A 98 -11.83 6.60 -4.93
N MET A 99 -11.06 7.36 -4.15
CA MET A 99 -10.27 8.49 -4.69
C MET A 99 -9.24 8.04 -5.75
N ALA A 100 -8.64 6.86 -5.58
CA ALA A 100 -7.77 6.27 -6.59
C ALA A 100 -8.50 5.92 -7.90
N ILE A 101 -9.74 5.47 -7.81
CA ILE A 101 -10.58 5.17 -8.99
C ILE A 101 -10.94 6.48 -9.69
N GLU A 102 -11.36 7.51 -8.96
CA GLU A 102 -11.68 8.84 -9.51
C GLU A 102 -10.47 9.45 -10.25
N ALA A 103 -9.27 9.32 -9.70
CA ALA A 103 -8.05 9.77 -10.37
C ALA A 103 -7.78 8.99 -11.67
N LEU A 104 -8.06 7.69 -11.71
CA LEU A 104 -7.94 6.90 -12.95
C LEU A 104 -9.05 7.25 -13.97
N ASP A 105 -10.26 7.55 -13.52
CA ASP A 105 -11.34 8.06 -14.36
C ASP A 105 -10.93 9.40 -15.01
N LEU A 106 -10.34 10.31 -14.24
CA LEU A 106 -9.81 11.55 -14.77
C LEU A 106 -8.73 11.30 -15.84
N ALA A 107 -7.79 10.39 -15.60
CA ALA A 107 -6.77 10.03 -16.58
C ALA A 107 -7.39 9.49 -17.89
N GLN A 108 -8.43 8.66 -17.78
CA GLN A 108 -9.16 8.12 -18.93
C GLN A 108 -9.92 9.22 -19.70
N THR A 109 -10.60 10.13 -19.01
CA THR A 109 -11.32 11.24 -19.67
C THR A 109 -10.37 12.15 -20.43
N SER A 110 -9.20 12.49 -19.87
CA SER A 110 -8.16 13.25 -20.56
C SER A 110 -7.69 12.54 -21.82
N LEU A 111 -7.38 11.23 -21.74
CA LEU A 111 -7.01 10.43 -22.90
C LEU A 111 -8.11 10.41 -23.97
N MET A 112 -9.38 10.24 -23.58
CA MET A 112 -10.52 10.26 -24.51
C MET A 112 -10.66 11.61 -25.21
N GLN A 113 -10.44 12.73 -24.52
CA GLN A 113 -10.51 14.06 -25.13
C GLN A 113 -9.34 14.34 -26.07
N MET A 114 -8.14 13.81 -25.79
CA MET A 114 -6.96 14.03 -26.63
C MET A 114 -6.98 13.25 -27.94
N MET A 115 -7.32 11.96 -27.90
CA MET A 115 -7.20 11.06 -29.06
C MET A 115 -8.54 10.53 -29.58
N GLY A 116 -9.65 10.88 -28.93
CA GLY A 116 -10.97 10.36 -29.23
C GLY A 116 -11.21 8.95 -28.64
N PRO A 117 -12.48 8.51 -28.54
CA PRO A 117 -12.84 7.29 -27.81
C PRO A 117 -12.28 6.01 -28.45
N ALA A 118 -12.25 5.94 -29.78
CA ALA A 118 -11.77 4.77 -30.50
C ALA A 118 -10.26 4.55 -30.26
N MET A 119 -9.45 5.60 -30.41
CA MET A 119 -8.00 5.49 -30.21
C MET A 119 -7.62 5.37 -28.73
N ALA A 120 -8.36 6.04 -27.84
CA ALA A 120 -8.16 5.92 -26.40
C ALA A 120 -8.28 4.47 -25.92
N SER A 121 -9.31 3.73 -26.34
CA SER A 121 -9.53 2.35 -25.91
C SER A 121 -8.42 1.35 -26.30
N VAL A 122 -7.74 1.62 -27.42
CA VAL A 122 -6.62 0.79 -27.91
C VAL A 122 -5.30 1.17 -27.22
N HIS A 123 -5.21 2.40 -26.70
CA HIS A 123 -3.98 2.90 -26.09
C HIS A 123 -3.59 2.09 -24.85
N PRO A 124 -2.32 1.65 -24.70
CA PRO A 124 -1.89 0.82 -23.58
C PRO A 124 -2.19 1.43 -22.21
N ALA A 125 -1.97 2.74 -22.05
CA ALA A 125 -2.22 3.42 -20.78
C ALA A 125 -3.70 3.39 -20.38
N PHE A 126 -4.63 3.41 -21.34
CA PHE A 126 -6.06 3.33 -21.07
C PHE A 126 -6.44 1.94 -20.57
N GLN A 127 -5.92 0.90 -21.21
CA GLN A 127 -6.13 -0.50 -20.80
C GLN A 127 -5.53 -0.79 -19.42
N ASP A 128 -4.37 -0.19 -19.12
CA ASP A 128 -3.75 -0.30 -17.80
C ASP A 128 -4.58 0.39 -16.71
N CYS A 129 -5.20 1.54 -17.03
CA CYS A 129 -6.16 2.18 -16.13
C CYS A 129 -7.35 1.24 -15.84
N GLU A 130 -7.95 0.62 -16.86
CA GLU A 130 -9.05 -0.35 -16.70
C GLU A 130 -8.66 -1.54 -15.81
N ARG A 131 -7.50 -2.15 -16.09
CA ARG A 131 -6.96 -3.27 -15.28
C ARG A 131 -6.77 -2.84 -13.83
N ARG A 132 -6.26 -1.63 -13.61
CA ARG A 132 -6.00 -1.10 -12.27
C ARG A 132 -7.29 -0.76 -11.53
N LYS A 133 -8.29 -0.18 -12.19
CA LYS A 133 -9.63 0.05 -11.64
C LYS A 133 -10.28 -1.26 -11.21
N ALA A 134 -10.26 -2.29 -12.07
CA ALA A 134 -10.78 -3.61 -11.71
C ALA A 134 -10.06 -4.21 -10.49
N LYS A 135 -8.74 -4.01 -10.37
CA LYS A 135 -7.97 -4.44 -9.20
C LYS A 135 -8.39 -3.68 -7.93
N LEU A 136 -8.56 -2.36 -8.02
CA LEU A 136 -9.00 -1.52 -6.90
C LEU A 136 -10.43 -1.86 -6.46
N GLN A 137 -11.36 -2.08 -7.38
CA GLN A 137 -12.73 -2.55 -7.09
C GLN A 137 -12.75 -3.91 -6.39
N ARG A 138 -11.86 -4.84 -6.77
CA ARG A 138 -11.71 -6.10 -6.04
C ARG A 138 -11.17 -5.87 -4.62
N LYS A 139 -10.24 -4.93 -4.43
CA LYS A 139 -9.71 -4.57 -3.10
C LYS A 139 -10.79 -3.91 -2.24
N THR A 140 -11.59 -3.00 -2.78
CA THR A 140 -12.70 -2.37 -2.05
C THR A 140 -13.74 -3.40 -1.63
N ALA A 141 -14.21 -4.25 -2.56
CA ALA A 141 -15.17 -5.31 -2.26
C ALA A 141 -14.65 -6.28 -1.20
N ARG A 142 -13.36 -6.66 -1.27
CA ARG A 142 -12.73 -7.51 -0.24
C ARG A 142 -12.67 -6.84 1.13
N ARG A 143 -12.46 -5.53 1.21
CA ARG A 143 -12.47 -4.80 2.48
C ARG A 143 -13.90 -4.64 3.01
N GLN A 144 -14.85 -4.28 2.16
CA GLN A 144 -16.27 -4.22 2.54
C GLN A 144 -16.80 -5.56 3.04
N ALA A 145 -16.44 -6.67 2.38
CA ALA A 145 -16.80 -8.02 2.81
C ALA A 145 -16.12 -8.44 4.12
N LYS A 146 -14.94 -7.89 4.44
CA LYS A 146 -14.28 -8.09 5.73
C LYS A 146 -14.88 -7.22 6.83
N GLY A 147 -15.83 -6.33 6.48
CA GLY A 147 -16.07 -5.11 7.23
C GLY A 147 -14.83 -4.22 7.09
N GLN A 148 -15.04 -2.94 6.79
CA GLN A 148 -14.02 -2.00 7.26
C GLN A 148 -13.83 -2.18 8.77
#